data_AF-A0A945L932-F1
#
_entry.id   AF-A0A945L932-F1
#
_cell.length_a   1.000
_cell.length_b   1.000
_cell.length_c   1.000
_cell.angle_alpha   90.00
_cell.angle_beta   90.00
_cell.angle_gamma   90.00
#
_symmetry.space_group_name_H-M   'P 1'
#
loop_
_entity.id
_entity.type
_entity.pdbx_description
1 polymer ?
#
loop_
_entity_poly.entity_id
_entity_poly.type
_entity_poly.pdbx_seq_one_letter_code
_entity_poly.pdbx_strand_id
1 'polypeptide(L)'
;RDVLFIDEIHRLNPIVEEYLYSAMEDYQIDIMIESGPNARSVQIKLNQFTLIGATTRSGLLTSPLRARFGINSRLEYYKLDLLSKIVNRSSSILDVSIAKDAAIEIAGRSRGTPRIANALLRRVRDFAQIKGDGDIDKKITQYSLDALNVDEHGLDEMDNRILSTIIDKFKGGPVGLTTIATAVGEQAGTIEEVYEPYLIQEGYLMRTPRGRQATELAFKHLGKVKPADQGNLF
;
A
#
# COMPACT_ATOMS: atom_id res chain seq x y z
N ARG A 1 30.57 -3.97 -4.62
CA ARG A 1 30.00 -2.98 -3.68
C ARG A 1 28.62 -3.52 -3.40
N ASP A 2 28.43 -4.03 -2.19
CA ASP A 2 27.29 -4.89 -1.90
C ASP A 2 26.20 -4.08 -1.21
N VAL A 3 24.96 -4.43 -1.52
CA VAL A 3 23.77 -3.77 -0.98
C VAL A 3 23.05 -4.77 -0.09
N LEU A 4 22.80 -4.38 1.16
CA LEU A 4 21.88 -5.07 2.04
C LEU A 4 20.54 -4.35 1.95
N PHE A 5 19.54 -5.00 1.36
CA PHE A 5 18.18 -4.45 1.30
C PHE A 5 17.32 -5.10 2.40
N ILE A 6 16.71 -4.27 3.25
CA ILE A 6 15.77 -4.72 4.27
C ILE A 6 14.42 -4.06 3.98
N ASP A 7 13.48 -4.87 3.53
CA ASP A 7 12.08 -4.45 3.40
C ASP A 7 11.39 -4.46 4.77
N GLU A 8 10.42 -3.58 4.95
CA GLU A 8 9.73 -3.34 6.21
C GLU A 8 10.66 -3.25 7.43
N ILE A 9 11.73 -2.46 7.29
CA ILE A 9 12.79 -2.30 8.30
C ILE A 9 12.27 -1.83 9.66
N HIS A 10 11.06 -1.25 9.71
CA HIS A 10 10.38 -0.88 10.96
C HIS A 10 9.88 -2.07 11.79
N ARG A 11 9.91 -3.29 11.25
CA ARG A 11 9.49 -4.54 11.93
C ARG A 11 10.67 -5.33 12.50
N LEU A 12 11.89 -4.79 12.43
CA LEU A 12 13.04 -5.45 13.00
C LEU A 12 12.86 -5.65 14.50
N ASN A 13 13.36 -6.79 14.99
CA ASN A 13 13.48 -7.04 16.41
C ASN A 13 14.46 -6.00 16.99
N PRO A 14 14.14 -5.33 18.13
CA PRO A 14 15.03 -4.37 18.76
C PRO A 14 16.48 -4.85 18.92
N ILE A 15 16.70 -6.14 19.22
CA ILE A 15 18.03 -6.73 19.35
C ILE A 15 18.79 -6.71 18.00
N VAL A 16 18.08 -7.03 16.91
CA VAL A 16 18.66 -7.01 15.55
C VAL A 16 18.91 -5.57 15.11
N GLU A 17 18.03 -4.65 15.49
CA GLU A 17 18.20 -3.22 15.24
C GLU A 17 19.45 -2.66 15.91
N GLU A 18 19.73 -3.05 17.15
CA GLU A 18 20.97 -2.69 17.86
C GLU A 18 22.23 -3.18 17.12
N TYR A 19 22.23 -4.42 16.62
CA TYR A 19 23.35 -4.92 15.83
C TYR A 19 23.55 -4.14 14.52
N LEU A 20 22.48 -3.61 13.92
CA LEU A 20 22.59 -2.80 12.72
C LEU A 20 23.26 -1.45 12.98
N TYR A 21 23.19 -0.90 14.19
CA TYR A 21 23.86 0.37 14.51
C TYR A 21 25.37 0.26 14.29
N SER A 22 26.01 -0.73 14.92
CA SER A 22 27.45 -0.97 14.78
C SER A 22 27.82 -1.41 13.36
N ALA A 23 26.95 -2.18 12.70
CA ALA A 23 27.17 -2.61 11.32
C ALA A 23 27.20 -1.42 10.34
N MET A 24 26.35 -0.41 10.55
CA MET A 24 26.26 0.78 9.69
C MET A 24 27.35 1.81 9.96
N GLU A 25 27.72 2.01 11.23
CA GLU A 25 28.68 3.05 11.64
C GLU A 25 30.13 2.59 11.49
N ASP A 26 30.43 1.40 12.02
CA ASP A 26 31.80 0.91 12.19
C ASP A 26 32.12 -0.30 11.32
N TYR A 27 31.14 -0.84 10.58
CA TYR A 27 31.25 -2.10 9.85
C TYR A 27 31.72 -3.25 10.75
N GLN A 28 31.13 -3.36 11.94
CA GLN A 28 31.40 -4.45 12.89
C GLN A 28 30.12 -4.87 13.62
N ILE A 29 30.08 -6.12 14.07
CA ILE A 29 29.00 -6.65 14.90
C ILE A 29 29.61 -7.35 16.11
N ASP A 30 29.10 -7.04 17.30
CA ASP A 30 29.46 -7.73 18.54
C ASP A 30 28.40 -8.80 18.85
N ILE A 31 28.78 -10.08 18.76
CA ILE A 31 27.87 -11.20 19.01
C ILE A 31 28.18 -11.80 20.38
N MET A 32 27.17 -11.90 21.23
CA MET A 32 27.25 -12.62 22.50
C MET A 32 27.18 -14.13 22.24
N ILE A 33 28.23 -14.85 22.62
CA ILE A 33 28.31 -16.31 22.56
C ILE A 33 28.16 -16.84 23.99
N GLU A 34 27.30 -17.83 24.16
CA GLU A 34 26.89 -18.42 25.45
C GLU A 34 26.04 -17.48 26.33
N SER A 35 25.42 -18.04 27.38
CA SER A 35 24.58 -17.31 28.34
C SER A 35 25.08 -17.55 29.78
N GLY A 36 24.86 -16.57 30.66
CA GLY A 36 25.28 -16.62 32.07
C GLY A 36 26.70 -16.08 32.32
N PRO A 37 27.34 -16.44 33.45
CA PRO A 37 28.64 -15.87 33.87
C PRO A 37 29.80 -16.10 32.90
N ASN A 38 29.67 -17.09 32.01
CA ASN A 38 30.68 -17.44 31.01
C ASN A 38 30.43 -16.79 29.64
N ALA A 39 29.39 -15.95 29.51
CA ALA A 39 29.07 -15.30 28.25
C ALA A 39 30.25 -14.43 27.79
N ARG A 40 30.66 -14.61 26.53
CA ARG A 40 31.76 -13.86 25.91
C ARG A 40 31.26 -13.13 24.67
N SER A 41 31.69 -11.89 24.51
CA SER A 41 31.42 -11.13 23.28
C SER A 41 32.51 -11.43 22.24
N VAL A 42 32.10 -11.73 21.01
CA VAL A 42 32.99 -11.87 19.86
C VAL A 42 32.65 -10.80 18.85
N GLN A 43 33.65 -9.97 18.52
CA GLN A 43 33.53 -8.95 17.51
C GLN A 43 33.84 -9.52 16.12
N ILE A 44 32.95 -9.29 15.17
CA ILE A 44 33.08 -9.69 13.78
C ILE A 44 33.19 -8.43 12.93
N LYS A 45 34.29 -8.30 12.18
CA LYS A 45 34.44 -7.24 11.18
C LYS A 45 33.65 -7.58 9.92
N LEU A 46 32.93 -6.60 9.41
CA LEU A 46 32.17 -6.67 8.17
C LEU A 46 32.93 -6.01 7.03
N ASN A 47 32.64 -6.45 5.82
CA ASN A 47 33.00 -5.69 4.63
C ASN A 47 32.13 -4.44 4.52
N GLN A 48 32.65 -3.39 3.89
CA GLN A 48 31.85 -2.20 3.60
C GLN A 48 30.66 -2.55 2.69
N PHE A 49 29.47 -2.13 3.09
CA PHE A 49 28.22 -2.35 2.38
C PHE A 49 27.34 -1.10 2.41
N THR A 50 26.30 -1.08 1.59
CA THR A 50 25.26 -0.05 1.63
C THR A 50 23.96 -0.67 2.14
N LEU A 51 23.45 -0.18 3.26
CA LEU A 51 22.12 -0.56 3.74
C LEU A 51 21.05 0.28 3.03
N ILE A 52 20.06 -0.38 2.44
CA ILE A 52 18.84 0.24 1.94
C ILE A 52 17.67 -0.32 2.75
N GLY A 53 17.05 0.53 3.57
CA GLY A 53 15.83 0.20 4.30
C GLY A 53 14.60 0.73 3.55
N ALA A 54 13.58 -0.11 3.39
CA ALA A 54 12.25 0.30 2.94
C ALA A 54 11.23 0.18 4.09
N THR A 55 10.28 1.11 4.15
CA THR A 55 9.20 1.09 5.13
C THR A 55 7.98 1.83 4.63
N THR A 56 6.80 1.31 4.93
CA THR A 56 5.53 2.02 4.77
C THR A 56 5.26 3.00 5.92
N ARG A 57 5.99 2.88 7.04
CA ARG A 57 5.76 3.63 8.28
C ARG A 57 7.06 4.22 8.83
N SER A 58 7.59 5.26 8.18
CA SER A 58 8.81 5.94 8.63
C SER A 58 8.73 6.48 10.06
N GLY A 59 7.51 6.82 10.54
CA GLY A 59 7.26 7.24 11.91
C GLY A 59 7.47 6.16 12.97
N LEU A 60 7.45 4.87 12.61
CA LEU A 60 7.71 3.76 13.52
C LEU A 60 9.20 3.43 13.68
N LEU A 61 10.06 3.95 12.81
CA LEU A 61 11.51 3.78 12.98
C LEU A 61 11.96 4.50 14.24
N THR A 62 12.80 3.85 15.04
CA THR A 62 13.40 4.50 16.21
C THR A 62 14.26 5.69 15.77
N SER A 63 14.35 6.73 16.61
CA SER A 63 15.21 7.88 16.32
C SER A 63 16.68 7.48 16.07
N PRO A 64 17.29 6.54 16.85
CA PRO A 64 18.65 6.07 16.59
C PRO A 64 18.85 5.43 15.22
N LEU A 65 17.96 4.53 14.78
CA LEU A 65 18.07 3.89 13.48
C LEU A 65 17.92 4.92 12.35
N ARG A 66 16.92 5.80 12.46
CA ARG A 66 16.63 6.82 11.44
C ARG A 66 17.79 7.79 11.25
N ALA A 67 18.46 8.19 12.33
CA ALA A 67 19.59 9.13 12.29
C ALA A 67 20.82 8.58 11.52
N ARG A 68 20.92 7.25 11.35
CA ARG A 68 22.03 6.59 10.65
C ARG A 68 21.84 6.50 9.13
N PHE A 69 20.65 6.80 8.63
CA PHE A 69 20.40 6.89 7.18
C PHE A 69 20.80 8.27 6.67
N GLY A 70 21.92 8.34 5.95
CA GLY A 70 22.41 9.58 5.33
C GLY A 70 21.55 10.08 4.16
N ILE A 71 20.71 9.23 3.58
CA ILE A 71 19.80 9.57 2.48
C ILE A 71 18.40 9.09 2.84
N ASN A 72 17.44 10.01 2.82
CA ASN A 72 16.02 9.72 3.01
C ASN A 72 15.27 10.10 1.73
N SER A 73 14.64 9.12 1.08
CA SER A 73 13.84 9.33 -0.13
C SER A 73 12.40 8.91 0.13
N ARG A 74 11.46 9.81 -0.11
CA ARG A 74 10.02 9.52 -0.04
C ARG A 74 9.51 9.27 -1.45
N LEU A 75 8.94 8.08 -1.66
CA LEU A 75 8.24 7.78 -2.90
C LEU A 75 6.80 8.30 -2.82
N GLU A 76 6.39 9.02 -3.85
CA GLU A 76 5.02 9.50 -4.01
C GLU A 76 4.26 8.63 -5.02
N TYR A 77 2.94 8.75 -4.99
CA TYR A 77 2.10 8.13 -6.00
C TYR A 77 2.41 8.67 -7.39
N TYR A 78 2.35 7.78 -8.38
CA TYR A 78 2.64 8.09 -9.76
C TYR A 78 1.47 8.85 -10.38
N LYS A 79 1.80 9.88 -11.17
CA LYS A 79 0.82 10.60 -11.98
C LYS A 79 0.28 9.70 -13.10
N LEU A 80 -0.95 9.97 -13.52
CA LEU A 80 -1.66 9.24 -14.57
C LEU A 80 -0.82 9.07 -15.85
N ASP A 81 -0.19 10.14 -16.34
CA ASP A 81 0.66 10.10 -17.56
C ASP A 81 1.83 9.11 -17.42
N LEU A 82 2.47 9.08 -16.25
CA LEU A 82 3.60 8.19 -16.00
C LEU A 82 3.13 6.73 -15.85
N LEU A 83 1.99 6.50 -15.20
CA LEU A 83 1.38 5.17 -15.13
C LEU A 83 0.96 4.66 -16.51
N SER A 84 0.36 5.51 -17.36
CA SER A 84 0.01 5.13 -18.72
C SER A 84 1.25 4.72 -19.52
N LYS A 85 2.38 5.44 -19.36
CA LYS A 85 3.67 5.03 -19.95
C LYS A 85 4.16 3.69 -19.42
N ILE A 86 4.01 3.43 -18.12
CA ILE A 86 4.37 2.14 -17.51
C ILE A 86 3.51 1.02 -18.10
N VAL A 87 2.19 1.23 -18.21
CA VAL A 87 1.26 0.24 -18.78
C VAL A 87 1.61 -0.06 -20.23
N ASN A 88 1.83 0.95 -21.08
CA ASN A 88 2.25 0.77 -22.47
C ASN A 88 3.60 0.04 -22.61
N ARG A 89 4.56 0.34 -21.73
CA ARG A 89 5.84 -0.38 -21.71
C ARG A 89 5.64 -1.84 -21.30
N SER A 90 4.83 -2.09 -20.28
CA SER A 90 4.57 -3.43 -19.78
C SER A 90 3.77 -4.29 -20.77
N SER A 91 2.84 -3.70 -21.53
CA SER A 91 2.11 -4.44 -22.57
C SER A 91 3.05 -4.91 -23.67
N SER A 92 4.01 -4.05 -24.05
CA SER A 92 5.06 -4.39 -25.02
C SER A 92 5.95 -5.54 -24.53
N ILE A 93 6.25 -5.61 -23.22
CA ILE A 93 7.02 -6.72 -22.62
C ILE A 93 6.20 -8.01 -22.57
N LEU A 94 4.88 -7.92 -22.48
CA LEU A 94 3.96 -9.05 -22.47
C LEU A 94 3.50 -9.47 -23.87
N ASP A 95 4.09 -8.88 -24.93
CA ASP A 95 3.75 -9.10 -26.33
C ASP A 95 2.25 -8.94 -26.62
N VAL A 96 1.62 -7.90 -26.05
CA VAL A 96 0.22 -7.56 -26.31
C VAL A 96 0.07 -6.12 -26.80
N SER A 97 -0.68 -5.94 -27.89
CA SER A 97 -1.04 -4.61 -28.39
C SER A 97 -2.03 -3.94 -27.45
N ILE A 98 -1.86 -2.65 -27.19
CA ILE A 98 -2.77 -1.88 -26.35
C ILE A 98 -3.04 -0.51 -26.97
N ALA A 99 -4.32 -0.13 -27.00
CA ALA A 99 -4.74 1.19 -27.40
C ALA A 99 -4.37 2.23 -26.32
N LYS A 100 -4.02 3.45 -26.74
CA LYS A 100 -3.57 4.51 -25.82
C LYS A 100 -4.62 4.85 -24.75
N ASP A 101 -5.88 4.91 -25.15
CA ASP A 101 -7.02 5.17 -24.25
C ASP A 101 -7.24 4.02 -23.26
N ALA A 102 -7.07 2.76 -23.67
CA ALA A 102 -7.08 1.61 -22.77
C ALA A 102 -5.97 1.67 -21.72
N ALA A 103 -4.76 2.05 -22.12
CA ALA A 103 -3.64 2.21 -21.18
C ALA A 103 -3.89 3.34 -20.17
N ILE A 104 -4.53 4.45 -20.60
CA ILE A 104 -4.95 5.54 -19.71
C ILE A 104 -6.04 5.05 -18.73
N GLU A 105 -7.02 4.28 -19.21
CA GLU A 105 -8.10 3.74 -18.38
C GLU A 105 -7.56 2.83 -17.26
N ILE A 106 -6.66 1.89 -17.61
CA ILE A 106 -6.00 1.02 -16.62
C ILE A 106 -5.23 1.89 -15.61
N ALA A 107 -4.44 2.85 -16.11
CA ALA A 107 -3.65 3.74 -15.26
C ALA A 107 -4.52 4.57 -14.30
N GLY A 108 -5.69 5.03 -14.75
CA GLY A 108 -6.65 5.78 -13.93
C GLY A 108 -7.17 4.97 -12.75
N ARG A 109 -7.43 3.67 -12.95
CA ARG A 109 -7.93 2.77 -11.91
C ARG A 109 -6.81 2.11 -11.06
N SER A 110 -5.56 2.56 -11.19
CA SER A 110 -4.40 1.92 -10.57
C SER A 110 -3.94 2.54 -9.24
N ARG A 111 -4.71 3.47 -8.66
CA ARG A 111 -4.41 4.13 -7.37
C ARG A 111 -2.99 4.71 -7.30
N GLY A 112 -2.53 5.34 -8.38
CA GLY A 112 -1.18 5.91 -8.44
C GLY A 112 -0.03 4.88 -8.31
N THR A 113 -0.31 3.58 -8.44
CA THR A 113 0.64 2.52 -8.06
C THR A 113 1.01 1.62 -9.24
N PRO A 114 2.30 1.56 -9.66
CA PRO A 114 2.75 0.72 -10.78
C PRO A 114 2.46 -0.78 -10.60
N ARG A 115 2.52 -1.27 -9.36
CA ARG A 115 2.19 -2.66 -9.02
C ARG A 115 0.74 -3.01 -9.38
N ILE A 116 -0.21 -2.14 -9.04
CA ILE A 116 -1.64 -2.31 -9.35
C ILE A 116 -1.85 -2.20 -10.86
N ALA A 117 -1.25 -1.19 -11.51
CA ALA A 117 -1.35 -1.02 -12.97
C ALA A 117 -0.92 -2.26 -13.75
N ASN A 118 0.21 -2.86 -13.37
CA ASN A 118 0.67 -4.09 -14.00
C ASN A 118 -0.19 -5.31 -13.68
N ALA A 119 -0.77 -5.38 -12.48
CA ALA A 119 -1.70 -6.44 -12.11
C ALA A 119 -2.99 -6.36 -12.93
N LEU A 120 -3.58 -5.16 -13.06
CA LEU A 120 -4.76 -4.90 -13.88
C LEU A 120 -4.49 -5.20 -15.35
N LEU A 121 -3.36 -4.73 -15.90
CA LEU A 121 -2.97 -5.03 -17.28
C LEU A 121 -2.95 -6.52 -17.57
N ARG A 122 -2.36 -7.34 -16.67
CA ARG A 122 -2.35 -8.80 -16.86
C ARG A 122 -3.76 -9.37 -16.89
N ARG A 123 -4.65 -8.92 -16.00
CA ARG A 123 -6.05 -9.39 -16.00
C ARG A 123 -6.81 -8.97 -17.25
N VAL A 124 -6.68 -7.71 -17.66
CA VAL A 124 -7.31 -7.20 -18.88
C VAL A 124 -6.82 -7.97 -20.11
N ARG A 125 -5.52 -8.28 -20.18
CA ARG A 125 -4.97 -9.15 -21.23
C ARG A 125 -5.61 -10.53 -21.22
N ASP A 126 -5.74 -11.16 -20.04
CA ASP A 126 -6.36 -12.48 -19.94
C ASP A 126 -7.81 -12.45 -20.47
N PHE A 127 -8.57 -11.39 -20.20
CA PHE A 127 -9.89 -11.18 -20.80
C PHE A 127 -9.83 -10.95 -22.31
N ALA A 128 -8.90 -10.14 -22.81
CA ALA A 128 -8.72 -9.89 -24.24
C ALA A 128 -8.40 -11.16 -25.03
N GLN A 129 -7.60 -12.07 -24.46
CA GLN A 129 -7.28 -13.35 -25.09
C GLN A 129 -8.45 -14.35 -25.10
N ILE A 130 -9.33 -14.31 -24.09
CA ILE A 130 -10.44 -15.28 -23.95
C ILE A 130 -11.74 -14.77 -24.60
N LYS A 131 -12.00 -13.46 -24.52
CA LYS A 131 -13.26 -12.83 -24.90
C LYS A 131 -13.14 -11.86 -26.08
N GLY A 132 -11.93 -11.48 -26.45
CA GLY A 132 -11.64 -10.56 -27.55
C GLY A 132 -10.83 -11.22 -28.67
N ASP A 133 -10.08 -10.40 -29.38
CA ASP A 133 -9.18 -10.76 -30.49
C ASP A 133 -7.71 -10.86 -30.05
N GLY A 134 -7.45 -10.74 -28.74
CA GLY A 134 -6.11 -10.74 -28.15
C GLY A 134 -5.52 -9.35 -27.94
N ASP A 135 -6.05 -8.31 -28.59
CA ASP A 135 -5.60 -6.93 -28.44
C ASP A 135 -6.39 -6.20 -27.34
N ILE A 136 -5.73 -5.26 -26.67
CA ILE A 136 -6.35 -4.50 -25.57
C ILE A 136 -6.87 -3.17 -26.09
N ASP A 137 -8.17 -3.10 -26.33
CA ASP A 137 -8.90 -1.86 -26.62
C ASP A 137 -9.65 -1.31 -25.39
N LYS A 138 -10.28 -0.14 -25.55
CA LYS A 138 -11.05 0.49 -24.47
C LYS A 138 -12.25 -0.37 -24.02
N LYS A 139 -12.91 -1.06 -24.95
CA LYS A 139 -14.13 -1.82 -24.67
C LYS A 139 -13.85 -3.05 -23.82
N ILE A 140 -12.83 -3.83 -24.19
CA ILE A 140 -12.42 -5.00 -23.40
C ILE A 140 -11.85 -4.57 -22.05
N THR A 141 -11.16 -3.43 -22.00
CA THR A 141 -10.64 -2.86 -20.76
C THR A 141 -11.75 -2.51 -19.78
N GLN A 142 -12.78 -1.79 -20.23
CA GLN A 142 -13.96 -1.48 -19.41
C GLN A 142 -14.67 -2.75 -18.93
N TYR A 143 -14.96 -3.67 -19.84
CA TYR A 143 -15.57 -4.96 -19.51
C TYR A 143 -14.77 -5.72 -18.44
N SER A 144 -13.44 -5.75 -18.58
CA SER A 144 -12.55 -6.45 -17.65
C SER A 144 -12.53 -5.79 -16.28
N LEU A 145 -12.42 -4.46 -16.22
CA LEU A 145 -12.36 -3.71 -14.97
C LEU A 145 -13.68 -3.79 -14.20
N ASP A 146 -14.81 -3.74 -14.91
CA ASP A 146 -16.13 -3.92 -14.34
C ASP A 146 -16.31 -5.36 -13.80
N ALA A 147 -15.86 -6.37 -14.57
CA ALA A 147 -15.88 -7.76 -14.12
C ALA A 147 -14.96 -8.04 -12.92
N LEU A 148 -13.93 -7.22 -12.72
CA LEU A 148 -13.03 -7.26 -11.56
C LEU A 148 -13.55 -6.42 -10.38
N ASN A 149 -14.74 -5.81 -10.50
CA ASN A 149 -15.31 -4.88 -9.52
C ASN A 149 -14.36 -3.72 -9.17
N VAL A 150 -13.62 -3.21 -10.16
CA VAL A 150 -12.76 -2.03 -10.02
C VAL A 150 -13.48 -0.84 -10.61
N ASP A 151 -13.97 0.06 -9.76
CA ASP A 151 -14.73 1.23 -10.21
C ASP A 151 -13.85 2.32 -10.84
N GLU A 152 -14.49 3.37 -11.37
CA GLU A 152 -13.81 4.48 -12.06
C GLU A 152 -12.80 5.22 -11.17
N HIS A 153 -12.96 5.15 -9.84
CA HIS A 153 -12.04 5.74 -8.86
C HIS A 153 -10.94 4.74 -8.43
N GLY A 154 -10.93 3.54 -9.02
CA GLY A 154 -9.97 2.48 -8.75
C GLY A 154 -10.25 1.72 -7.45
N LEU A 155 -11.39 1.92 -6.78
CA LEU A 155 -11.73 1.17 -5.58
C LEU A 155 -12.17 -0.24 -5.97
N ASP A 156 -11.68 -1.23 -5.23
CA ASP A 156 -12.04 -2.64 -5.44
C ASP A 156 -13.18 -3.08 -4.51
N GLU A 157 -13.52 -4.36 -4.56
CA GLU A 157 -14.53 -4.97 -3.70
C GLU A 157 -14.24 -4.77 -2.21
N MET A 158 -12.98 -4.90 -1.78
CA MET A 158 -12.61 -4.78 -0.36
C MET A 158 -12.69 -3.32 0.10
N ASP A 159 -12.26 -2.35 -0.71
CA ASP A 159 -12.44 -0.93 -0.42
C ASP A 159 -13.93 -0.60 -0.21
N ASN A 160 -14.77 -1.01 -1.15
CA ASN A 160 -16.21 -0.81 -1.09
C ASN A 160 -16.84 -1.53 0.11
N ARG A 161 -16.34 -2.72 0.47
CA ARG A 161 -16.78 -3.46 1.66
C ARG A 161 -16.38 -2.78 2.96
N ILE A 162 -15.18 -2.18 3.04
CA ILE A 162 -14.74 -1.38 4.19
C ILE A 162 -15.66 -0.17 4.35
N LEU A 163 -15.84 0.63 3.29
CA LEU A 163 -16.70 1.82 3.32
C LEU A 163 -18.15 1.47 3.64
N SER A 164 -18.71 0.45 2.99
CA SER A 164 -20.08 -0.02 3.25
C SER A 164 -20.25 -0.51 4.68
N THR A 165 -19.25 -1.21 5.22
CA THR A 165 -19.29 -1.66 6.62
C THR A 165 -19.35 -0.50 7.59
N ILE A 166 -18.53 0.53 7.39
CA ILE A 166 -18.54 1.75 8.22
C ILE A 166 -19.88 2.47 8.12
N ILE A 167 -20.42 2.59 6.90
CA ILE A 167 -21.66 3.32 6.65
C ILE A 167 -22.89 2.55 7.15
N ASP A 168 -23.04 1.28 6.79
CA ASP A 168 -24.27 0.51 7.05
C ASP A 168 -24.32 -0.02 8.47
N LYS A 169 -23.21 -0.58 8.98
CA LYS A 169 -23.19 -1.21 10.30
C LYS A 169 -22.92 -0.21 11.41
N PHE A 170 -22.16 0.85 11.12
CA PHE A 170 -21.71 1.82 12.13
C PHE A 170 -22.19 3.25 11.86
N LYS A 171 -23.19 3.43 10.97
CA LYS A 171 -23.84 4.72 10.67
C LYS A 171 -22.85 5.82 10.25
N GLY A 172 -21.75 5.44 9.60
CA GLY A 172 -20.69 6.36 9.17
C GLY A 172 -19.52 6.47 10.14
N GLY A 173 -19.58 5.86 11.33
CA GLY A 173 -18.52 5.90 12.36
C GLY A 173 -18.73 7.00 13.41
N PRO A 174 -17.73 7.24 14.30
CA PRO A 174 -16.39 6.64 14.32
C PRO A 174 -16.38 5.18 14.81
N VAL A 175 -15.56 4.33 14.19
CA VAL A 175 -15.40 2.90 14.54
C VAL A 175 -13.92 2.50 14.64
N GLY A 176 -13.59 1.63 15.59
CA GLY A 176 -12.22 1.14 15.78
C GLY A 176 -11.72 0.28 14.61
N LEU A 177 -10.43 0.34 14.31
CA LEU A 177 -9.80 -0.45 13.23
C LEU A 177 -10.04 -1.95 13.40
N THR A 178 -9.86 -2.45 14.61
CA THR A 178 -10.07 -3.87 14.94
C THR A 178 -11.53 -4.29 14.70
N THR A 179 -12.48 -3.42 14.97
CA THR A 179 -13.91 -3.68 14.73
C THR A 179 -14.22 -3.73 13.23
N ILE A 180 -13.67 -2.80 12.44
CA ILE A 180 -13.80 -2.85 10.97
C ILE A 180 -13.18 -4.15 10.45
N ALA A 181 -11.96 -4.46 10.87
CA ALA A 181 -11.19 -5.64 10.47
C ALA A 181 -11.98 -6.93 10.69
N THR A 182 -12.52 -7.13 11.89
CA THR A 182 -13.39 -8.27 12.21
C THR A 182 -14.65 -8.30 11.34
N ALA A 183 -15.29 -7.14 11.10
CA ALA A 183 -16.53 -7.08 10.34
C ALA A 183 -16.37 -7.37 8.84
N VAL A 184 -15.18 -7.11 8.27
CA VAL A 184 -14.85 -7.43 6.86
C VAL A 184 -14.05 -8.72 6.71
N GLY A 185 -13.58 -9.32 7.82
CA GLY A 185 -12.82 -10.58 7.80
C GLY A 185 -11.38 -10.41 7.33
N GLU A 186 -10.75 -9.28 7.67
CA GLU A 186 -9.38 -8.93 7.26
C GLU A 186 -8.53 -8.58 8.50
N GLN A 187 -7.20 -8.58 8.37
CA GLN A 187 -6.31 -8.13 9.43
C GLN A 187 -6.29 -6.60 9.54
N ALA A 188 -6.27 -6.09 10.77
CA ALA A 188 -6.20 -4.66 11.07
C ALA A 188 -4.99 -3.98 10.40
N GLY A 189 -3.82 -4.63 10.43
CA GLY A 189 -2.60 -4.12 9.78
C GLY A 189 -2.77 -3.99 8.27
N THR A 190 -3.36 -4.98 7.60
CA THR A 190 -3.64 -4.93 6.15
C THR A 190 -4.55 -3.76 5.81
N ILE A 191 -5.62 -3.53 6.58
CA ILE A 191 -6.50 -2.35 6.38
C ILE A 191 -5.70 -1.05 6.52
N GLU A 192 -4.92 -0.91 7.59
CA GLU A 192 -4.15 0.30 7.88
C GLU A 192 -3.07 0.58 6.82
N GLU A 193 -2.40 -0.45 6.32
CA GLU A 193 -1.21 -0.35 5.47
C GLU A 193 -1.52 -0.40 3.98
N VAL A 194 -2.57 -1.13 3.57
CA VAL A 194 -2.87 -1.39 2.16
C VAL A 194 -4.03 -0.54 1.65
N TYR A 195 -5.12 -0.45 2.42
CA TYR A 195 -6.38 0.14 1.94
C TYR A 195 -6.58 1.58 2.41
N GLU A 196 -6.39 1.85 3.72
CA GLU A 196 -6.59 3.17 4.31
C GLU A 196 -5.79 4.31 3.63
N PRO A 197 -4.52 4.14 3.20
CA PRO A 197 -3.76 5.24 2.62
C PRO A 197 -4.44 5.86 1.40
N TYR A 198 -4.99 5.02 0.51
CA TYR A 198 -5.70 5.51 -0.68
C TYR A 198 -7.06 6.09 -0.33
N LEU A 199 -7.84 5.39 0.51
CA LEU A 199 -9.15 5.86 0.96
C LEU A 199 -9.10 7.20 1.68
N ILE A 200 -8.04 7.47 2.44
CA ILE A 200 -7.82 8.75 3.12
C ILE A 200 -7.36 9.81 2.13
N GLN A 201 -6.44 9.48 1.22
CA GLN A 201 -5.93 10.43 0.23
C GLN A 201 -7.01 10.93 -0.72
N GLU A 202 -7.85 10.03 -1.23
CA GLU A 202 -8.99 10.39 -2.09
C GLU A 202 -10.16 10.98 -1.29
N GLY A 203 -10.07 10.99 0.05
CA GLY A 203 -11.01 11.65 0.93
C GLY A 203 -12.29 10.87 1.23
N TYR A 204 -12.32 9.55 1.00
CA TYR A 204 -13.44 8.66 1.38
C TYR A 204 -13.47 8.33 2.88
N LEU A 205 -12.30 8.32 3.52
CA LEU A 205 -12.13 7.91 4.91
C LEU A 205 -11.35 8.98 5.70
N MET A 206 -11.75 9.20 6.94
CA MET A 206 -10.99 10.06 7.87
C MET A 206 -10.64 9.30 9.15
N ARG A 207 -9.43 9.56 9.68
CA ARG A 207 -8.99 9.08 11.00
C ARG A 207 -9.32 10.12 12.05
N THR A 208 -9.96 9.69 13.13
CA THR A 208 -10.24 10.49 14.33
C THR A 208 -9.62 9.81 15.56
N PRO A 209 -9.45 10.52 16.68
CA PRO A 209 -9.02 9.89 17.94
C PRO A 209 -9.94 8.76 18.41
N ARG A 210 -11.22 8.77 18.00
CA ARG A 210 -12.23 7.78 18.37
C ARG A 210 -12.31 6.60 17.41
N GLY A 211 -11.66 6.66 16.25
CA GLY A 211 -11.75 5.64 15.20
C GLY A 211 -11.82 6.23 13.79
N ARG A 212 -12.19 5.38 12.83
CA ARG A 212 -12.35 5.71 11.42
C ARG A 212 -13.77 6.15 11.14
N GLN A 213 -13.94 7.16 10.31
CA GLN A 213 -15.23 7.72 9.93
C GLN A 213 -15.30 7.88 8.41
N ALA A 214 -16.44 7.52 7.82
CA ALA A 214 -16.70 7.70 6.40
C ALA A 214 -17.09 9.16 6.13
N THR A 215 -16.53 9.74 5.07
CA THR A 215 -16.83 11.12 4.67
C THR A 215 -18.07 11.19 3.78
N GLU A 216 -18.56 12.40 3.51
CA GLU A 216 -19.66 12.61 2.57
C GLU A 216 -19.36 12.03 1.17
N LEU A 217 -18.10 12.05 0.74
CA LEU A 217 -17.68 11.47 -0.53
C LEU A 217 -17.95 9.96 -0.59
N ALA A 218 -17.67 9.23 0.51
CA ALA A 218 -17.95 7.80 0.59
C ALA A 218 -19.46 7.50 0.56
N PHE A 219 -20.28 8.34 1.18
CA PHE A 219 -21.74 8.23 1.08
C PHE A 219 -22.21 8.42 -0.37
N LYS A 220 -21.75 9.48 -1.05
CA LYS A 220 -22.08 9.74 -2.46
C LYS A 220 -21.65 8.61 -3.38
N HIS A 221 -20.42 8.11 -3.20
CA HIS A 221 -19.86 7.01 -3.98
C HIS A 221 -20.70 5.74 -3.91
N LEU A 222 -21.15 5.37 -2.71
CA LEU A 222 -22.00 4.20 -2.50
C LEU A 222 -23.50 4.46 -2.76
N GLY A 223 -23.87 5.65 -3.25
CA GLY A 223 -25.27 6.02 -3.48
C GLY A 223 -26.12 6.11 -2.21
N LYS A 224 -25.50 6.43 -1.06
CA LYS A 224 -26.15 6.49 0.25
C LYS A 224 -26.33 7.93 0.72
N VAL A 225 -27.41 8.18 1.45
CA VAL A 225 -27.67 9.49 2.06
C VAL A 225 -27.00 9.52 3.43
N LYS A 226 -26.10 10.49 3.65
CA LYS A 226 -25.55 10.74 4.99
C LYS A 226 -26.71 11.13 5.92
N PRO A 227 -26.89 10.47 7.08
CA PRO A 227 -27.83 10.95 8.09
C PRO A 227 -27.49 12.41 8.41
N ALA A 228 -28.49 13.30 8.41
CA ALA A 228 -28.27 14.68 8.80
C ALA A 228 -27.55 14.70 10.16
N ASP A 229 -26.46 15.46 10.26
CA ASP A 229 -25.82 15.68 11.55
C ASP A 229 -26.92 16.24 12.46
N GLN A 230 -27.37 15.44 13.43
CA GLN A 230 -28.12 15.95 14.57
C GLN A 230 -27.13 16.83 15.31
N GLY A 231 -27.00 18.07 14.84
CA GLY A 231 -26.19 19.10 15.45
C GLY A 231 -26.56 19.16 16.91
N ASN A 232 -25.54 19.17 17.76
CA ASN A 232 -25.63 19.37 19.18
C ASN A 232 -26.70 20.43 19.49
N LEU A 233 -27.85 19.96 19.96
CA LEU A 233 -28.85 20.75 20.65
C LEU A 233 -28.46 20.83 22.13
N PHE A 234 -27.22 21.26 22.42
CA PHE A 234 -26.73 21.64 23.74
C PHE A 234 -25.59 22.64 23.60
#